data_AF-A0A165RL13-F1
#
_entry.id   AF-A0A165RL13-F1
#
_cell.length_a   1.000
_cell.length_b   1.000
_cell.length_c   1.000
_cell.angle_alpha   90.00
_cell.angle_beta   90.00
_cell.angle_gamma   90.00
#
_symmetry.space_group_name_H-M   'P 1'
#
loop_
_entity.id
_entity.type
_entity.pdbx_description
1 polymer ?
#
loop_
_entity_poly.entity_id
_entity_poly.type
_entity_poly.pdbx_seq_one_letter_code
_entity_poly.pdbx_strand_id
1 'polypeptide(L)'
;MAGKSKTFSDAKFTKMIKEGRGSGEYSEYKPWLTVRDLPSLGRVHRVFGHKSKRTHHLLSDLELSVFLLLEWHSEVTQIREQFPPERDDTRKLAL
;
A
#
# COMPACT_ATOMS: atom_id res chain seq x y z
N MET A 1 -2.89 10.61 22.86
CA MET A 1 -1.89 11.34 22.05
C MET A 1 -2.58 11.82 20.77
N ALA A 2 -2.95 13.10 20.70
CA ALA A 2 -3.60 13.67 19.52
C ALA A 2 -2.59 13.76 18.37
N GLY A 3 -2.67 12.83 17.41
CA GLY A 3 -1.84 12.85 16.21
C GLY A 3 -2.24 14.01 15.31
N LYS A 4 -1.32 14.95 15.06
CA LYS A 4 -1.48 15.96 14.01
C LYS A 4 -1.94 15.27 12.72
N SER A 5 -3.00 15.79 12.10
CA SER A 5 -3.43 15.39 10.76
C SER A 5 -2.22 15.45 9.82
N LYS A 6 -1.76 14.28 9.34
CA LYS A 6 -0.72 14.20 8.30
C LYS A 6 -1.36 14.56 6.97
N THR A 7 -1.54 15.85 6.71
CA THR A 7 -1.96 16.32 5.39
C THR A 7 -0.93 15.89 4.36
N PHE A 8 -1.36 15.20 3.30
CA PHE A 8 -0.49 14.89 2.17
C PHE A 8 -0.19 16.19 1.42
N SER A 9 1.04 16.70 1.55
CA SER A 9 1.52 17.85 0.78
C SER A 9 2.14 17.41 -0.54
N ASP A 10 2.15 18.31 -1.53
CA ASP A 10 2.81 18.05 -2.83
C ASP A 10 4.29 17.71 -2.66
N ALA A 11 4.99 18.34 -1.71
CA ALA A 11 6.38 18.02 -1.40
C ALA A 11 6.54 16.56 -0.93
N LYS A 12 5.62 16.06 -0.10
CA LYS A 12 5.62 14.66 0.36
C LYS A 12 5.30 13.71 -0.79
N PHE A 13 4.35 14.08 -1.65
CA PHE A 13 3.98 13.31 -2.84
C PHE A 13 5.18 13.13 -3.78
N THR A 14 5.85 14.23 -4.16
CA THR A 14 7.05 14.21 -5.00
C THR A 14 8.18 13.39 -4.37
N LYS A 15 8.34 13.45 -3.04
CA LYS A 15 9.30 12.61 -2.32
C LYS A 15 8.97 11.11 -2.44
N MET A 16 7.70 10.73 -2.25
CA MET A 16 7.25 9.34 -2.35
C MET A 16 7.43 8.77 -3.76
N ILE A 17 7.19 9.59 -4.79
CA ILE A 17 7.50 9.22 -6.18
C ILE A 17 9.00 8.98 -6.36
N LYS A 18 9.85 9.89 -5.86
CA LYS A 18 11.31 9.74 -5.95
C LYS A 18 11.83 8.49 -5.22
N GLU A 19 11.15 8.05 -4.16
CA GLU A 19 11.46 6.79 -3.45
C GLU A 19 11.06 5.53 -4.25
N GLY A 20 10.33 5.70 -5.35
CA GLY A 20 9.81 4.62 -6.19
C GLY A 20 8.58 3.92 -5.59
N ARG A 21 7.84 4.59 -4.70
CA ARG A 21 6.60 4.01 -4.15
C ARG A 21 5.53 3.88 -5.24
N GLY A 22 4.81 2.76 -5.22
CA GLY A 22 3.84 2.38 -6.24
C GLY A 22 4.46 1.72 -7.49
N SER A 23 5.79 1.65 -7.57
CA SER A 23 6.51 1.06 -8.70
C SER A 23 7.18 -0.27 -8.32
N GLY A 24 7.60 -1.02 -9.33
CA GLY A 24 8.23 -2.33 -9.19
C GLY A 24 7.23 -3.49 -9.27
N GLU A 25 7.76 -4.71 -9.26
CA GLU A 25 7.00 -5.96 -9.28
C GLU A 25 7.57 -6.94 -8.26
N TYR A 26 6.74 -7.92 -7.85
CA TYR A 26 7.13 -8.97 -6.90
C TYR A 26 7.86 -8.43 -5.66
N SER A 27 9.13 -8.80 -5.47
CA SER A 27 9.96 -8.42 -4.33
C SER A 27 10.42 -6.96 -4.36
N GLU A 28 10.42 -6.35 -5.55
CA GLU A 28 10.87 -4.97 -5.76
C GLU A 28 9.73 -3.97 -5.60
N TYR A 29 8.48 -4.44 -5.58
CA TYR A 29 7.32 -3.56 -5.41
C TYR A 29 7.33 -2.86 -4.05
N LYS A 30 7.19 -1.54 -4.09
CA LYS A 30 7.10 -0.69 -2.89
C LYS A 30 5.66 -0.17 -2.73
N PRO A 31 4.91 -0.55 -1.68
CA PRO A 31 3.54 -0.05 -1.50
C PRO A 31 3.52 1.47 -1.27
N TRP A 32 2.45 2.13 -1.72
CA TRP A 32 2.31 3.59 -1.53
C TRP A 32 2.23 3.95 -0.06
N LEU A 33 1.40 3.21 0.67
CA LEU A 33 1.18 3.36 2.10
C LEU A 33 1.84 2.21 2.86
N THR A 34 2.46 2.54 3.97
CA THR A 34 2.98 1.54 4.92
C THR A 34 2.24 1.63 6.25
N VAL A 35 2.38 0.60 7.07
CA VAL A 35 1.83 0.58 8.45
C VAL A 35 2.31 1.73 9.34
N ARG A 36 3.39 2.45 8.95
CA ARG A 36 3.91 3.63 9.67
C ARG A 36 3.27 4.95 9.20
N ASP A 37 2.70 4.94 8.00
CA ASP A 37 2.17 6.16 7.39
C ASP A 37 0.84 6.56 8.03
N LEU A 38 0.01 5.57 8.36
CA LEU A 38 -1.29 5.72 8.97
C LEU A 38 -1.27 5.18 10.41
N PRO A 39 -1.45 6.03 11.44
CA PRO A 39 -1.72 5.53 12.78
C PRO A 39 -3.09 4.83 12.72
N SER A 40 -3.09 3.52 12.93
CA SER A 40 -4.32 2.74 12.80
C SER A 40 -5.27 3.05 13.95
N LEU A 41 -6.55 3.24 13.63
CA LEU A 41 -7.63 3.11 14.61
C LEU A 41 -7.91 1.61 14.94
N GLY A 42 -7.39 0.69 14.12
CA GLY A 42 -7.50 -0.77 14.27
C GLY A 42 -6.14 -1.49 14.26
N ARG A 43 -6.12 -2.77 13.87
CA ARG A 43 -4.90 -3.59 13.80
C ARG A 43 -4.27 -3.56 12.41
N VAL A 44 -2.94 -3.44 12.37
CA VAL A 44 -2.12 -3.53 11.15
C VAL A 44 -1.34 -4.83 11.14
N HIS A 45 -0.99 -5.31 9.95
CA HIS A 45 -0.25 -6.56 9.77
C HIS A 45 0.95 -6.37 8.84
N ARG A 46 2.02 -7.10 9.16
CA ARG A 46 3.17 -7.29 8.29
C ARG A 46 3.34 -8.78 8.09
N VAL A 47 3.00 -9.26 6.90
CA VAL A 47 2.97 -10.69 6.58
C VAL A 47 3.86 -10.95 5.37
N PHE A 48 4.63 -12.03 5.42
CA PHE A 48 5.46 -12.45 4.28
C PHE A 48 4.59 -13.13 3.22
N GLY A 49 4.63 -12.61 1.98
CA GLY A 49 4.00 -13.24 0.81
C GLY A 49 4.99 -14.17 0.12
N HIS A 50 4.62 -15.43 -0.02
CA HIS A 50 5.42 -16.45 -0.69
C HIS A 50 5.45 -16.25 -2.20
N LYS A 51 4.36 -15.75 -2.80
CA LYS A 51 4.26 -15.41 -4.23
C LYS A 51 5.11 -14.19 -4.59
N SER A 52 5.01 -13.11 -3.83
CA SER A 52 5.76 -11.87 -4.10
C SER A 52 7.14 -11.81 -3.44
N LYS A 53 7.53 -12.79 -2.62
CA LYS A 53 8.82 -12.87 -1.93
C LYS A 53 9.18 -11.61 -1.13
N ARG A 54 8.18 -10.96 -0.51
CA ARG A 54 8.36 -9.76 0.31
C ARG A 54 7.38 -9.70 1.47
N THR A 55 7.61 -8.76 2.38
CA THR A 55 6.63 -8.43 3.42
C THR A 55 5.59 -7.46 2.87
N HIS A 56 4.32 -7.82 2.98
CA HIS A 56 3.19 -6.96 2.65
C HIS A 56 2.78 -6.09 3.84
N HIS A 57 2.31 -4.88 3.55
CA HIS A 57 1.83 -3.92 4.54
C HIS A 57 0.31 -3.79 4.49
N LEU A 58 -0.37 -4.40 5.46
CA LEU A 58 -1.83 -4.47 5.50
C LEU A 58 -2.36 -3.61 6.65
N LEU A 59 -3.34 -2.78 6.36
CA LEU A 59 -3.80 -1.70 7.23
C LEU A 59 -5.08 -2.04 8.01
N SER A 60 -5.64 -3.24 7.80
CA SER A 60 -6.80 -3.75 8.52
C SER A 60 -6.84 -5.29 8.57
N ASP A 61 -7.68 -5.83 9.45
CA ASP A 61 -7.98 -7.27 9.49
C ASP A 61 -8.70 -7.74 8.21
N LEU A 62 -9.51 -6.88 7.59
CA LEU A 62 -10.16 -7.18 6.32
C LEU A 62 -9.12 -7.34 5.20
N GLU A 63 -8.15 -6.42 5.12
CA GLU A 63 -7.05 -6.53 4.17
C GLU A 63 -6.23 -7.80 4.38
N LEU A 64 -6.02 -8.24 5.64
CA LEU A 64 -5.38 -9.52 5.92
C LEU A 64 -6.19 -10.70 5.39
N SER A 65 -7.50 -10.71 5.61
CA SER A 65 -8.35 -11.82 5.13
C SER A 65 -8.30 -11.94 3.60
N VAL A 66 -8.37 -10.82 2.88
CA VAL A 66 -8.27 -10.78 1.42
C VAL A 66 -6.89 -11.21 0.96
N PHE A 67 -5.83 -10.73 1.61
CA PHE A 67 -4.46 -11.11 1.29
C PHE A 67 -4.26 -12.62 1.38
N LEU A 68 -4.73 -13.26 2.47
CA LEU A 68 -4.58 -14.71 2.65
C LEU A 68 -5.34 -15.51 1.59
N LEU A 69 -6.53 -15.05 1.17
CA LEU A 69 -7.28 -15.68 0.08
C LEU A 69 -6.53 -15.58 -1.26
N LEU A 70 -5.99 -14.41 -1.59
CA LEU A 70 -5.22 -14.19 -2.82
C LEU A 70 -3.89 -14.96 -2.79
N GLU A 71 -3.23 -15.03 -1.64
CA GLU A 71 -1.97 -15.76 -1.48
C GLU A 71 -2.16 -17.27 -1.62
N TRP A 72 -3.34 -17.80 -1.31
CA TRP A 72 -3.65 -19.22 -1.52
C TRP A 72 -4.08 -19.55 -2.96
N HIS A 73 -4.72 -18.61 -3.66
CA HIS A 73 -5.25 -18.82 -5.00
C HIS A 73 -4.13 -19.11 -6.02
N SER A 74 -4.23 -20.22 -6.77
CA SER A 74 -3.17 -20.67 -7.67
C SER A 74 -2.93 -19.72 -8.84
N GLU A 75 -3.99 -19.12 -9.40
CA GLU A 75 -3.89 -18.21 -10.56
C GLU A 75 -3.32 -16.83 -10.22
N VAL A 76 -3.26 -16.47 -8.93
CA VAL A 76 -2.67 -15.19 -8.51
C VAL A 76 -1.15 -15.30 -8.63
N THR A 77 -0.56 -14.47 -9.48
CA THR A 77 0.90 -14.44 -9.71
C THR A 77 1.60 -13.44 -8.78
N GLN A 78 0.97 -12.29 -8.53
CA GLN A 78 1.52 -11.23 -7.69
C GLN A 78 0.43 -10.46 -6.96
N ILE A 79 0.79 -9.87 -5.82
CA ILE A 79 -0.08 -9.02 -5.01
C ILE A 79 0.63 -7.69 -4.81
N ARG A 80 -0.03 -6.59 -5.19
CA ARG A 80 0.45 -5.21 -5.01
C ARG A 80 -0.55 -4.45 -4.15
N GLU A 81 -0.34 -4.49 -2.84
CA GLU A 81 -1.18 -3.77 -1.86
C GLU A 81 -0.87 -2.26 -1.87
N GLN A 82 -1.88 -1.46 -1.52
CA GLN A 82 -1.76 0.01 -1.45
C GLN A 82 -1.24 0.61 -2.77
N PHE A 83 -1.77 0.13 -3.90
CA PHE A 83 -1.42 0.61 -5.23
C PHE A 83 -1.95 2.04 -5.46
N PRO A 84 -1.09 3.01 -5.84
CA PRO A 84 -1.55 4.38 -6.04
C PRO A 84 -2.27 4.51 -7.38
N PRO A 85 -3.45 5.17 -7.43
CA PRO A 85 -4.05 5.56 -8.70
C PRO A 85 -3.28 6.73 -9.34
N GLU A 86 -3.41 6.88 -10.66
CA GLU A 86 -2.83 8.02 -11.38
C GLU A 86 -3.46 9.34 -10.92
N ARG A 87 -2.63 10.30 -10.54
CA ARG A 87 -3.08 11.53 -9.87
C ARG A 87 -3.81 12.45 -10.85
N ASP A 88 -3.31 12.56 -12.08
CA ASP A 88 -3.92 13.46 -13.06
C ASP A 88 -5.30 12.97 -13.49
N ASP A 89 -5.49 11.65 -13.60
CA ASP A 89 -6.78 11.07 -13.96
C ASP A 89 -7.77 11.18 -12.81
N THR A 90 -7.36 10.91 -11.57
CA THR A 90 -8.21 11.13 -10.40
C THR A 90 -8.58 12.60 -10.22
N ARG A 91 -7.70 13.55 -10.56
CA ARG A 91 -7.99 14.99 -10.52
C ARG A 91 -9.01 15.42 -11.56
N LYS A 92 -8.96 14.86 -12.77
CA LYS A 92 -9.97 15.14 -13.82
C LYS A 92 -11.37 14.68 -13.42
N LEU A 93 -11.48 13.58 -12.67
CA LEU A 93 -12.76 13.02 -12.22
C LEU A 93 -13.37 13.77 -11.03
N ALA A 94 -12.55 14.48 -10.25
CA ALA A 94 -12.98 15.18 -9.04
C ALA A 94 -13.49 16.61 -9.30
N LEU A 95 -13.31 17.12 -10.53
CA LEU A 95 -13.77 18.44 -10.99
C LEU A 95 -15.09 18.30 -11.75
#